data_AF-A0A7W3YNB9-F1
#
_entry.id   AF-A0A7W3YNB9-F1
#
_cell.length_a   1.000
_cell.length_b   1.000
_cell.length_c   1.000
_cell.angle_alpha   90.00
_cell.angle_beta   90.00
_cell.angle_gamma   90.00
#
_symmetry.space_group_name_H-M   'P 1'
#
loop_
_entity.id
_entity.type
_entity.pdbx_description
1 polymer ?
#
loop_
_entity_poly.entity_id
_entity_poly.type
_entity_poly.pdbx_seq_one_letter_code
_entity_poly.pdbx_strand_id
1 'polypeptide(L)'
;MSKEQNERVLKRLKLFPNLSDALSKLDQEIIDDLVDDAMSQAQADGFTESNIVRGATYLAAHFCNLASATGSNISKQQASVLTIEYFDRGGSDDYLVEYNRLKNSLKQSSIRFM
;
A
#
# COMPACT_ATOMS: atom_id res chain seq x y z
N MET A 1 7.41 -1.78 15.88
CA MET A 1 6.91 -0.64 15.09
C MET A 1 5.99 0.21 15.95
N SER A 2 5.90 1.52 15.72
CA SER A 2 5.03 2.39 16.53
C SER A 2 3.58 2.28 16.05
N LYS A 3 2.66 1.78 16.89
CA LYS A 3 1.21 1.72 16.60
C LYS A 3 0.64 3.05 16.11
N GLU A 4 1.22 4.16 16.57
CA GLU A 4 0.87 5.51 16.15
C GLU A 4 1.10 5.76 14.65
N GLN A 5 2.15 5.19 14.06
CA GLN A 5 2.45 5.36 12.64
C GLN A 5 1.44 4.61 11.77
N ASN A 6 1.03 3.41 12.19
CA ASN A 6 0.05 2.58 11.47
C ASN A 6 -1.33 3.25 11.50
N GLU A 7 -1.74 3.79 12.64
CA GLU A 7 -2.97 4.60 12.74
C GLU A 7 -2.94 5.83 11.81
N ARG A 8 -1.78 6.47 11.67
CA ARG A 8 -1.62 7.61 10.74
C ARG A 8 -1.74 7.16 9.29
N VAL A 9 -1.22 5.99 8.93
CA VAL A 9 -1.40 5.41 7.60
C VAL A 9 -2.88 5.12 7.34
N LEU A 10 -3.56 4.41 8.25
CA LEU A 10 -4.99 4.09 8.17
C LEU A 10 -5.86 5.34 7.99
N LYS A 11 -5.59 6.40 8.78
CA LYS A 11 -6.28 7.68 8.64
C LYS A 11 -6.09 8.29 7.26
N ARG A 12 -4.89 8.20 6.68
CA ARG A 12 -4.59 8.75 5.35
C ARG A 12 -5.19 7.94 4.22
N LEU A 13 -5.26 6.60 4.34
CA LEU A 13 -5.93 5.75 3.35
C LEU A 13 -7.39 6.17 3.16
N LYS A 14 -8.09 6.48 4.26
CA LYS A 14 -9.49 6.95 4.23
C LYS A 14 -9.67 8.32 3.54
N LEU A 15 -8.59 9.07 3.34
CA LEU A 15 -8.63 10.36 2.63
C LEU A 15 -8.49 10.21 1.11
N PHE A 16 -8.19 9.02 0.60
CA PHE A 16 -8.06 8.79 -0.83
C PHE A 16 -9.44 8.51 -1.43
N PRO A 17 -10.01 9.45 -2.22
CA PRO A 17 -11.36 9.30 -2.75
C PRO A 17 -11.47 8.09 -3.70
N ASN A 18 -10.40 7.79 -4.43
CA ASN A 18 -10.37 6.67 -5.38
C ASN A 18 -10.14 5.30 -4.71
N LEU A 19 -9.95 5.26 -3.39
CA LEU A 19 -9.70 4.05 -2.62
C LEU A 19 -10.93 3.60 -1.80
N SER A 20 -11.98 4.43 -1.68
CA SER A 20 -13.13 4.10 -0.81
C SER A 20 -13.79 2.78 -1.18
N ASP A 21 -13.96 2.55 -2.49
CA ASP A 21 -14.59 1.33 -3.01
C ASP A 21 -13.74 0.09 -2.74
N ALA A 22 -12.41 0.22 -2.85
CA ALA A 22 -11.47 -0.86 -2.51
C ALA A 22 -11.52 -1.20 -1.02
N LEU A 23 -11.50 -0.18 -0.15
CA LEU A 23 -11.57 -0.37 1.30
C LEU A 23 -12.89 -1.00 1.74
N SER A 24 -14.01 -0.64 1.11
CA SER A 24 -15.33 -1.21 1.44
C SER A 24 -15.47 -2.70 1.14
N LYS A 25 -14.59 -3.26 0.29
CA LYS A 25 -14.59 -4.66 -0.10
C LYS A 25 -13.67 -5.53 0.77
N LEU A 26 -12.93 -4.92 1.69
CA LEU A 26 -11.94 -5.58 2.53
C LEU A 26 -12.35 -5.50 4.00
N ASP A 27 -12.11 -6.58 4.74
CA ASP A 27 -12.27 -6.58 6.19
C ASP A 27 -11.19 -5.73 6.85
N GLN A 28 -11.52 -5.12 7.99
CA GLN A 28 -10.58 -4.23 8.71
C GLN A 28 -9.30 -4.96 9.12
N GLU A 29 -9.36 -6.24 9.47
CA GLU A 29 -8.20 -7.07 9.80
C GLU A 29 -7.24 -7.20 8.61
N ILE A 30 -7.77 -7.41 7.39
CA ILE A 30 -6.97 -7.45 6.16
C ILE A 30 -6.32 -6.09 5.92
N ILE A 31 -7.06 -4.99 6.10
CA ILE A 31 -6.53 -3.64 5.92
C ILE A 31 -5.39 -3.37 6.92
N ASP A 32 -5.53 -3.80 8.17
CA ASP A 32 -4.53 -3.61 9.20
C ASP A 32 -3.24 -4.40 8.88
N ASP A 33 -3.35 -5.66 8.46
CA ASP A 33 -2.21 -6.48 8.03
C ASP A 33 -1.48 -5.87 6.83
N LEU A 34 -2.21 -5.39 5.82
CA LEU A 34 -1.62 -4.74 4.64
C LEU A 34 -0.91 -3.43 4.99
N VAL A 35 -1.38 -2.70 6.00
CA VAL A 35 -0.70 -1.50 6.52
C VAL A 35 0.61 -1.87 7.21
N ASP A 36 0.62 -2.95 7.99
CA ASP A 36 1.81 -3.44 8.68
C ASP A 36 2.88 -3.92 7.68
N ASP A 37 2.47 -4.64 6.63
CA ASP A 37 3.35 -5.05 5.53
C ASP A 37 3.92 -3.84 4.79
N ALA A 38 3.08 -2.85 4.46
CA ALA A 38 3.50 -1.64 3.77
C ALA A 38 4.51 -0.82 4.59
N MET A 39 4.31 -0.76 5.91
CA MET A 39 5.21 -0.10 6.85
C MET A 39 6.56 -0.82 6.94
N SER A 40 6.55 -2.14 7.06
CA SER A 40 7.75 -2.98 7.09
C SER A 40 8.56 -2.83 5.80
N GLN A 41 7.88 -2.86 4.64
CA GLN A 41 8.51 -2.70 3.34
C GLN A 41 9.06 -1.29 3.12
N ALA A 42 8.33 -0.24 3.51
CA ALA A 42 8.82 1.13 3.44
C ALA A 42 10.08 1.32 4.31
N GLN A 43 10.13 0.72 5.50
CA GLN A 43 11.32 0.77 6.34
C GLN A 43 12.51 0.05 5.68
N ALA A 44 12.29 -1.15 5.13
CA ALA A 44 13.32 -1.91 4.42
C ALA A 44 13.88 -1.14 3.20
N ASP A 45 13.02 -0.37 2.54
CA ASP A 45 13.38 0.48 1.40
C ASP A 45 14.05 1.81 1.79
N GLY A 46 14.30 2.04 3.08
CA GLY A 46 15.08 3.18 3.58
C GLY A 46 14.26 4.44 3.91
N PHE A 47 12.93 4.33 3.95
CA PHE A 47 12.11 5.42 4.49
C PHE A 47 12.33 5.54 6.02
N THR A 48 12.37 6.77 6.50
CA THR A 48 12.63 7.11 7.92
C THR A 48 11.46 7.87 8.51
N GLU A 49 11.46 8.15 9.82
CA GLU A 49 10.34 8.76 10.55
C GLU A 49 9.69 9.96 9.86
N SER A 50 10.47 10.79 9.15
CA SER A 50 9.96 11.96 8.42
C SER A 50 9.06 11.63 7.21
N ASN A 51 9.23 10.47 6.58
CA ASN A 51 8.58 10.12 5.32
C ASN A 51 8.01 8.69 5.25
N ILE A 52 8.26 7.84 6.25
CA ILE A 52 7.81 6.45 6.31
C ILE A 52 6.29 6.34 6.23
N VAL A 53 5.56 7.18 6.96
CA VAL A 53 4.09 7.22 6.90
C VAL A 53 3.63 7.53 5.47
N ARG A 54 4.33 8.42 4.76
CA ARG A 54 3.96 8.79 3.39
C ARG A 54 4.21 7.65 2.41
N GLY A 55 5.40 7.04 2.47
CA GLY A 55 5.73 5.87 1.65
C GLY A 55 4.77 4.71 1.90
N ALA A 56 4.57 4.34 3.17
CA ALA A 56 3.66 3.28 3.56
C ALA A 56 2.20 3.56 3.18
N THR A 57 1.74 4.83 3.20
CA THR A 57 0.38 5.16 2.75
C THR A 57 0.16 4.82 1.28
N TYR A 58 1.10 5.17 0.41
CA TYR A 58 0.97 4.84 -1.01
C TYR A 58 1.10 3.34 -1.26
N LEU A 59 1.99 2.65 -0.54
CA LEU A 59 2.14 1.21 -0.69
C LEU A 59 0.93 0.43 -0.15
N ALA A 60 0.38 0.82 0.99
CA ALA A 60 -0.84 0.21 1.53
C ALA A 60 -2.05 0.47 0.62
N ALA A 61 -2.16 1.65 0.02
CA ALA A 61 -3.22 1.93 -0.96
C ALA A 61 -3.14 1.01 -2.18
N HIS A 62 -1.93 0.77 -2.68
CA HIS A 62 -1.68 -0.19 -3.76
C HIS A 62 -2.11 -1.61 -3.36
N PHE A 63 -1.72 -2.06 -2.17
CA PHE A 63 -2.10 -3.39 -1.67
C PHE A 63 -3.61 -3.55 -1.51
N CYS A 64 -4.30 -2.57 -0.92
CA CYS A 64 -5.75 -2.59 -0.77
C CYS A 64 -6.46 -2.62 -2.14
N ASN A 65 -5.97 -1.87 -3.12
CA ASN A 65 -6.48 -1.92 -4.48
C ASN A 65 -6.38 -3.33 -5.07
N LEU A 66 -5.20 -3.94 -4.99
CA LEU A 66 -4.93 -5.27 -5.52
C LEU A 66 -5.80 -6.34 -4.84
N ALA A 67 -5.88 -6.32 -3.51
CA ALA A 67 -6.68 -7.26 -2.74
C ALA A 67 -8.19 -7.10 -3.00
N SER A 68 -8.67 -5.87 -3.23
CA SER A 68 -10.09 -5.64 -3.52
C SER A 68 -10.49 -6.07 -4.95
N ALA A 69 -9.56 -6.07 -5.89
CA ALA A 69 -9.79 -6.46 -7.27
C ALA A 69 -9.95 -7.98 -7.44
N THR A 70 -9.31 -8.78 -6.59
CA THR A 70 -9.43 -10.24 -6.57
C THR A 70 -10.75 -10.73 -5.95
N GLY A 71 -11.52 -9.85 -5.28
CA GLY A 71 -12.79 -10.09 -4.59
C GLY A 71 -13.93 -10.76 -5.38
N SER A 72 -13.82 -10.88 -6.71
CA SER A 72 -14.84 -11.56 -7.52
C SER A 72 -14.74 -13.09 -7.53
N ASN A 73 -13.65 -13.68 -7.01
CA ASN A 73 -13.42 -15.14 -6.98
C ASN A 73 -13.07 -15.73 -5.60
N ILE A 74 -13.08 -14.93 -4.52
CA ILE A 74 -12.48 -15.26 -3.21
C ILE A 74 -13.19 -16.40 -2.45
N SER A 75 -14.38 -16.85 -2.86
CA SER A 75 -15.09 -17.90 -2.10
C SER A 75 -14.60 -19.35 -2.34
N LYS A 76 -13.63 -19.63 -3.23
CA LYS A 76 -13.35 -21.02 -3.63
C LYS A 76 -11.97 -21.59 -3.38
N GLN A 77 -10.91 -20.84 -3.13
CA GLN A 77 -9.59 -21.47 -2.99
C GLN A 77 -8.53 -20.55 -2.34
N GLN A 78 -7.65 -21.17 -1.55
CA GLN A 78 -6.30 -20.71 -1.17
C GLN A 78 -6.14 -19.80 0.06
N ALA A 79 -6.20 -20.42 1.23
CA ALA A 79 -5.16 -20.25 2.26
C ALA A 79 -3.89 -21.05 1.90
N SER A 80 -3.47 -21.04 0.63
CA SER A 80 -2.41 -21.93 0.14
C SER A 80 -1.58 -21.20 -0.90
N VAL A 81 -0.46 -20.66 -0.41
CA VAL A 81 0.63 -20.02 -1.17
C VAL A 81 0.26 -18.64 -1.68
N LEU A 82 1.03 -17.62 -1.24
CA LEU A 82 1.10 -16.30 -1.87
C LEU A 82 1.26 -16.47 -3.38
N THR A 83 0.15 -16.52 -4.09
CA THR A 83 0.09 -16.52 -5.53
C THR A 83 -0.31 -15.10 -5.87
N ILE A 84 0.69 -14.23 -5.97
CA ILE A 84 0.52 -12.88 -6.49
C ILE A 84 0.25 -13.06 -7.99
N GLU A 85 -1.01 -13.31 -8.36
CA GLU A 85 -1.45 -13.22 -9.74
C GLU A 85 -1.44 -11.75 -10.13
N TYR A 86 -0.38 -11.35 -10.84
CA TYR A 86 -0.26 -10.04 -11.44
C TYR A 86 -1.41 -9.84 -12.44
N PHE A 87 -2.42 -9.07 -12.04
CA PHE A 87 -3.45 -8.60 -12.96
C PHE A 87 -2.79 -7.80 -14.09
N ASP A 88 -3.16 -8.14 -15.33
CA ASP A 88 -2.60 -7.70 -16.61
C ASP A 88 -2.90 -6.22 -16.92
N ARG A 89 -2.33 -5.35 -16.08
CA ARG A 89 -1.99 -3.94 -16.32
C ARG A 89 -0.56 -3.69 -15.80
N GLY A 90 0.37 -4.60 -16.06
CA GLY A 90 1.75 -4.50 -15.60
C GLY A 90 1.93 -4.26 -14.08
N GLY A 91 0.94 -4.61 -13.25
CA GLY A 91 0.97 -4.45 -11.79
C GLY A 91 1.12 -3.02 -11.26
N SER A 92 0.97 -1.97 -12.09
CA SER A 92 1.25 -0.59 -11.69
C SER A 92 -0.02 0.25 -11.63
N ASP A 93 -0.41 0.67 -10.42
CA ASP A 93 -1.40 1.73 -10.22
C ASP A 93 -0.73 3.06 -9.85
N ASP A 94 -1.50 4.16 -9.84
CA ASP A 94 -0.99 5.50 -9.53
C ASP A 94 -0.34 5.55 -8.13
N TYR A 95 -0.77 4.69 -7.21
CA TYR A 95 -0.20 4.59 -5.87
C TYR A 95 1.19 3.96 -5.89
N LEU A 96 1.39 2.88 -6.65
CA LEU A 96 2.71 2.27 -6.83
C LEU A 96 3.67 3.19 -7.60
N VAL A 97 3.17 3.96 -8.57
CA VAL A 97 3.95 4.98 -9.29
C VAL A 97 4.46 6.04 -8.30
N GLU A 98 3.59 6.60 -7.47
CA GLU A 98 3.98 7.60 -6.46
C GLU A 98 4.90 7.02 -5.39
N TYR A 99 4.68 5.78 -4.95
CA TYR A 99 5.60 5.08 -4.06
C TYR A 99 7.01 4.98 -4.65
N ASN A 100 7.12 4.54 -5.90
CA ASN A 100 8.40 4.43 -6.60
C ASN A 100 9.05 5.80 -6.83
N ARG A 101 8.27 6.84 -7.12
CA ARG A 101 8.76 8.22 -7.23
C ARG A 101 9.38 8.69 -5.91
N LEU A 102 8.71 8.43 -4.79
CA LEU A 102 9.23 8.75 -3.46
C LEU A 102 10.49 7.94 -3.16
N LYS A 103 10.50 6.63 -3.41
CA LYS A 103 11.66 5.75 -3.23
C LYS A 103 12.88 6.25 -4.03
N ASN A 104 12.67 6.68 -5.27
CA ASN A 104 13.73 7.25 -6.10
C ASN A 104 14.26 8.58 -5.54
N SER A 105 13.39 9.42 -4.98
CA SER A 105 13.80 10.68 -4.35
C SER A 105 14.71 10.48 -3.13
N LEU A 106 14.59 9.36 -2.42
CA LEU A 106 15.50 8.99 -1.32
C LEU A 106 16.93 8.77 -1.82
N LYS A 107 17.08 8.15 -3.00
CA LYS A 107 18.38 7.83 -3.59
C LYS A 107 19.11 9.05 -4.16
N GLN A 108 18.38 10.10 -4.53
CA GLN A 108 18.94 11.29 -5.17
C GLN A 108 19.16 12.48 -4.23
N SER A 109 18.72 12.42 -2.96
CA SER A 109 18.76 13.54 -2.00
C SER A 109 18.17 14.86 -2.53
N SER A 110 17.35 14.83 -3.58
CA SER A 110 16.67 16.00 -4.14
C SER A 110 15.26 15.62 -4.56
N ILE A 111 14.26 16.16 -3.87
CA ILE A 111 12.88 16.15 -4.35
C ILE A 111 12.81 17.21 -5.45
N ARG A 112 12.93 16.82 -6.72
CA ARG A 112 12.54 17.69 -7.83
C ARG A 112 11.02 17.62 -7.97
N PHE A 113 10.35 18.72 -7.60
CA PHE A 113 9.03 19.03 -8.12
C PHE A 113 9.24 19.54 -9.54
N MET A 114 8.83 18.76 -10.53
CA MET A 114 8.57 19.25 -11.88
C MET A 114 7.07 19.45 -12.02
#